data_AF-A0A8T6UX28-F1
#
_entry.id   AF-A0A8T6UX28-F1
#
_cell.length_a   1.000
_cell.length_b   1.000
_cell.length_c   1.000
_cell.angle_alpha   90.00
_cell.angle_beta   90.00
_cell.angle_gamma   90.00
#
_symmetry.space_group_name_H-M   'P 1'
#
loop_
_entity.id
_entity.type
_entity.pdbx_description
1 polymer ?
#
loop_
_entity_poly.entity_id
_entity_poly.type
_entity_poly.pdbx_seq_one_letter_code
_entity_poly.pdbx_strand_id
1 'polypeptide(L)'
;MATINYDGSFLLCCCDWNKDILFGNIKEKTVNEIWNNEKYEKVRYLLNKGRRDLIKTCFYCNARSHRVGLTGYRGRRYEETKLK
;
A
#
# COMPACT_ATOMS: atom_id res chain seq x y z
N MET A 1 6.45 -3.59 1.08
CA MET A 1 7.28 -3.29 -0.12
C MET A 1 7.25 -1.78 -0.33
N ALA A 2 8.34 -1.17 -0.79
CA ALA A 2 8.40 0.22 -1.26
C ALA A 2 9.00 0.24 -2.67
N THR A 3 8.62 1.22 -3.48
CA THR A 3 9.13 1.39 -4.85
C THR A 3 9.50 2.85 -5.07
N ILE A 4 10.64 3.10 -5.70
CA ILE A 4 11.05 4.43 -6.13
C ILE A 4 10.89 4.48 -7.64
N ASN A 5 10.12 5.45 -8.12
CA ASN A 5 9.90 5.63 -9.55
C ASN A 5 11.01 6.48 -10.18
N TYR A 6 11.11 6.49 -11.51
CA TYR A 6 12.20 7.16 -12.25
C TYR A 6 12.32 8.67 -11.95
N ASP A 7 11.21 9.31 -11.57
CA ASP A 7 11.15 10.74 -11.22
C ASP A 7 11.61 11.06 -9.79
N GLY A 8 11.91 10.02 -9.00
CA GLY A 8 12.24 10.10 -7.57
C GLY A 8 11.03 9.99 -6.65
N SER A 9 9.83 9.78 -7.20
CA SER A 9 8.62 9.60 -6.40
C SER A 9 8.67 8.29 -5.61
N PHE A 10 8.40 8.37 -4.31
CA PHE A 10 8.34 7.23 -3.41
C PHE A 10 6.91 6.69 -3.33
N LEU A 11 6.73 5.45 -3.78
CA LEU A 11 5.44 4.79 -3.97
C LEU A 11 5.28 3.60 -3.02
N LEU A 12 4.02 3.22 -2.77
CA LEU A 12 3.66 2.10 -1.91
C LEU A 12 3.97 0.74 -2.55
N CYS A 13 3.72 0.61 -3.85
CA CYS A 13 3.76 -0.65 -4.58
C CYS A 13 4.19 -0.38 -6.02
N CYS A 14 4.79 -1.38 -6.66
CA CYS A 14 5.14 -1.32 -8.09
C CYS A 14 3.92 -1.17 -9.01
N CYS A 15 2.73 -1.56 -8.55
CA CYS A 15 1.47 -1.42 -9.29
C CYS A 15 0.80 -0.04 -9.12
N ASP A 16 1.35 0.85 -8.29
CA ASP A 16 0.79 2.19 -8.06
C ASP A 16 1.25 3.19 -9.13
N TRP A 17 0.94 2.90 -10.39
CA TRP A 17 1.35 3.74 -11.54
C TRP A 17 0.64 5.09 -11.58
N ASN A 18 -0.59 5.16 -11.05
CA ASN A 18 -1.37 6.39 -11.01
C ASN A 18 -0.84 7.39 -9.97
N LYS A 19 0.11 6.98 -9.10
CA LYS A 19 0.62 7.79 -7.99
C LYS A 19 -0.52 8.35 -7.13
N ASP A 20 -1.57 7.55 -6.93
CA ASP A 20 -2.77 7.97 -6.19
C ASP A 20 -2.40 8.40 -4.75
N ILE A 21 -1.34 7.81 -4.20
CA ILE A 21 -0.81 8.12 -2.87
C ILE A 21 0.69 8.44 -3.00
N LEU A 22 1.01 9.74 -3.07
CA LEU A 22 2.39 10.20 -3.03
C LEU A 22 2.87 10.29 -1.57
N PHE A 23 3.91 9.54 -1.22
CA PHE A 23 4.48 9.56 0.14
C PHE A 23 5.63 10.56 0.29
N GLY A 24 6.25 10.95 -0.82
CA GLY A 24 7.33 11.92 -0.87
C GLY A 24 8.20 11.74 -2.12
N ASN A 25 9.21 12.59 -2.29
CA ASN A 25 10.22 12.45 -3.32
C ASN A 25 11.61 12.33 -2.69
N ILE A 26 12.41 11.38 -3.15
CA ILE A 26 13.77 11.15 -2.63
C ILE A 26 14.75 12.29 -2.94
N LYS A 27 14.38 13.21 -3.85
CA LYS A 27 15.14 14.43 -4.15
C LYS A 27 14.99 15.50 -3.06
N GLU A 28 13.92 15.43 -2.26
CA GLU A 28 13.61 16.41 -1.22
C GLU A 28 13.86 15.87 0.19
N LYS A 29 13.58 14.57 0.41
CA LYS A 29 13.68 13.92 1.71
C LYS A 29 14.42 12.60 1.60
N THR A 30 15.09 12.22 2.67
CA THR A 30 15.74 10.90 2.73
C THR A 30 14.68 9.79 2.70
N VAL A 31 15.08 8.61 2.23
CA VAL A 31 14.22 7.41 2.24
C VAL A 31 13.71 7.11 3.65
N ASN A 32 14.54 7.33 4.68
CA ASN A 32 14.16 7.06 6.06
C ASN A 32 13.07 8.01 6.57
N GLU A 33 13.12 9.29 6.20
CA GLU A 33 12.07 10.27 6.55
C GLU A 33 10.76 9.94 5.84
N ILE A 34 10.80 9.53 4.57
CA ILE A 34 9.60 9.17 3.82
C ILE A 34 9.00 7.86 4.36
N TRP A 35 9.84 6.86 4.65
CA TRP A 35 9.41 5.56 5.16
C TRP A 35 8.74 5.64 6.54
N ASN A 36 9.25 6.51 7.41
CA ASN A 36 8.73 6.71 8.77
C ASN A 36 7.73 7.86 8.87
N ASN A 37 7.26 8.42 7.75
CA ASN A 37 6.20 9.41 7.82
C ASN A 37 4.86 8.77 8.20
N GLU A 38 3.99 9.56 8.81
CA GLU A 38 2.70 9.07 9.30
C GLU A 38 1.82 8.47 8.21
N LYS A 39 1.89 9.00 6.98
CA LYS A 39 1.08 8.52 5.85
C LYS A 39 1.47 7.09 5.49
N TYR A 40 2.76 6.83 5.37
CA TYR A 40 3.32 5.53 5.00
C TYR A 40 3.13 4.52 6.13
N GLU A 41 3.28 4.95 7.39
CA GLU A 41 2.99 4.12 8.56
C GLU A 41 1.51 3.70 8.64
N LYS A 42 0.56 4.63 8.46
CA LYS A 42 -0.88 4.33 8.44
C LYS A 42 -1.24 3.30 7.37
N VAL A 43 -0.70 3.45 6.16
CA VAL A 43 -0.95 2.51 5.07
C VAL A 43 -0.35 1.13 5.37
N ARG A 44 0.89 1.06 5.89
CA ARG A 44 1.49 -0.20 6.33
C ARG A 44 0.66 -0.89 7.41
N TYR A 45 0.15 -0.13 8.38
CA TYR A 45 -0.73 -0.64 9.43
C TYR A 45 -2.01 -1.26 8.86
N LEU A 46 -2.70 -0.55 7.95
CA LEU A 46 -3.91 -1.04 7.28
C LEU A 46 -3.64 -2.31 6.47
N LEU A 47 -2.55 -2.34 5.72
CA LEU A 47 -2.15 -3.52 4.94
C LEU A 47 -1.83 -4.72 5.82
N ASN A 48 -1.15 -4.50 6.96
CA ASN A 48 -0.88 -5.54 7.94
C ASN A 48 -2.17 -6.12 8.54
N LYS A 49 -3.19 -5.28 8.79
CA LYS A 49 -4.53 -5.71 9.21
C LYS A 49 -5.38 -6.33 8.10
N GLY A 50 -4.88 -6.40 6.86
CA GLY A 50 -5.63 -6.89 5.71
C GLY A 50 -6.75 -5.94 5.25
N ARG A 51 -6.78 -4.69 5.73
CA ARG A 51 -7.80 -3.66 5.41
C ARG A 51 -7.48 -2.91 4.12
N ARG A 52 -7.32 -3.65 3.02
CA ARG A 52 -7.11 -3.04 1.69
C ARG A 52 -8.34 -2.29 1.19
N ASP A 53 -9.50 -2.54 1.78
CA ASP A 53 -10.76 -1.86 1.48
C ASP A 53 -10.72 -0.36 1.84
N LEU A 54 -9.84 0.04 2.75
CA LEU A 54 -9.67 1.43 3.16
C LEU A 54 -8.63 2.18 2.32
N ILE A 55 -7.93 1.50 1.41
CA ILE A 55 -6.90 2.07 0.56
C ILE A 55 -7.42 2.04 -0.87
N LYS A 56 -7.76 3.20 -1.43
CA LYS A 56 -8.39 3.33 -2.76
C LYS A 56 -7.69 2.49 -3.83
N THR A 57 -6.38 2.61 -3.95
CA THR A 57 -5.55 1.89 -4.94
C THR A 57 -5.49 0.39 -4.69
N CYS A 58 -5.62 -0.05 -3.43
CA CYS A 58 -5.60 -1.46 -3.09
C CYS A 58 -6.98 -2.12 -3.11
N PHE A 59 -8.08 -1.37 -3.11
CA PHE A 59 -9.46 -1.88 -3.05
C PHE A 59 -9.77 -2.80 -4.24
N TYR A 60 -9.40 -2.38 -5.44
CA TYR A 60 -9.62 -3.14 -6.68
C TYR A 60 -8.45 -4.04 -7.07
N CYS A 61 -7.33 -3.97 -6.35
CA CYS A 61 -6.11 -4.70 -6.67
C CYS A 61 -6.26 -6.20 -6.37
N ASN A 62 -5.98 -7.03 -7.38
CA ASN A 62 -6.00 -8.49 -7.28
C ASN A 62 -4.61 -9.11 -6.97
N ALA A 63 -3.57 -8.29 -6.80
CA ALA A 63 -2.23 -8.77 -6.43
C ALA A 63 -2.23 -9.24 -4.95
N ARG A 64 -2.44 -10.54 -4.75
CA ARG A 64 -2.66 -11.18 -3.45
C ARG A 64 -1.38 -11.66 -2.74
N SER A 65 -0.22 -11.65 -3.40
CA SER A 65 1.09 -12.10 -2.86
C SER A 65 2.18 -11.07 -3.24
N HIS A 66 3.30 -10.81 -2.53
CA HIS A 66 4.05 -11.54 -1.50
C HIS A 66 4.56 -10.55 -0.39
N ARG A 67 4.06 -10.69 0.85
CA ARG A 67 4.57 -10.12 2.13
C ARG A 67 4.56 -8.58 2.26
N VAL A 68 3.61 -7.98 2.97
CA VAL A 68 3.38 -8.08 4.43
C VAL A 68 1.88 -8.31 4.75
N GLY A 69 1.60 -9.30 5.62
CA GLY A 69 0.27 -9.70 6.07
C GLY A 69 -0.05 -11.16 5.72
N LEU A 70 0.41 -12.11 6.54
CA LEU A 70 0.06 -13.55 6.51
C LEU A 70 -1.44 -13.82 6.77
N THR A 71 -2.20 -12.76 7.07
CA THR A 71 -3.65 -12.79 7.18
C THR A 71 -4.26 -12.57 5.81
N GLY A 72 -5.18 -13.45 5.41
CA GLY A 72 -6.06 -13.18 4.26
C GLY A 72 -6.64 -11.76 4.35
N TYR A 73 -6.79 -11.12 3.21
CA TYR A 73 -7.50 -9.83 3.09
C TYR A 73 -8.81 -9.90 3.90
N ARG A 74 -9.03 -9.01 4.86
CA ARG A 74 -10.25 -8.94 5.69
C ARG A 74 -10.96 -7.62 5.37
N GLY A 75 -11.57 -7.53 4.19
CA GLY A 75 -12.40 -6.39 3.81
C GLY A 75 -13.73 -6.86 3.20
N ARG A 76 -14.63 -5.92 2.87
CA ARG A 76 -15.99 -6.23 2.34
C ARG A 76 -16.01 -7.32 1.26
N ARG A 77 -15.10 -7.22 0.29
CA ARG A 77 -14.98 -8.20 -0.81
C ARG A 77 -14.56 -9.61 -0.35
N TYR A 78 -13.84 -9.74 0.78
CA TYR A 78 -13.51 -11.04 1.39
C TYR A 78 -14.71 -11.65 2.12
N GLU A 79 -15.46 -10.84 2.86
CA GLU A 79 -16.66 -11.30 3.57
C GLU A 79 -17.71 -11.83 2.57
N GLU A 80 -17.91 -11.12 1.46
CA GLU A 80 -18.77 -11.56 0.35
C GLU A 80 -18.29 -12.87 -0.30
N THR A 81 -16.98 -13.13 -0.38
CA THR A 81 -16.44 -14.36 -0.97
C THR A 81 -16.45 -15.56 -0.02
N LYS A 82 -16.65 -15.34 1.29
CA LYS A 82 -16.79 -16.42 2.29
C LYS A 82 -18.22 -16.97 2.41
N LEU A 83 -19.19 -16.22 1.87
CA LEU A 83 -20.63 -16.54 1.85
C LEU A 83 -21.04 -17.36 0.60
N LYS A 84 -20.07 -17.70 -0.26
CA LYS A 84 -20.24 -18.63 -1.39
C LYS A 84 -19.48 -19.91 -1.09
#